data_AF-B0C7X0-F1
#
_entry.id   AF-B0C7X0-F1
#
_cell.length_a   1.000
_cell.length_b   1.000
_cell.length_c   1.000
_cell.angle_alpha   90.00
_cell.angle_beta   90.00
_cell.angle_gamma   90.00
#
_symmetry.space_group_name_H-M   'P 1'
#
loop_
_entity.id
_entity.type
_entity.pdbx_description
1 polymer ?
#
loop_
_entity_poly.entity_id
_entity_poly.type
_entity_poly.pdbx_seq_one_letter_code
_entity_poly.pdbx_strand_id
1 'polypeptide(L)' 'MTLPKVSDGDFNQGQTQSYAITLKLGNYVFSCLLNLTPDYPVSVQ' A
#
# COMPACT_ATOMS: atom_id res chain seq x y z
N MET A 1 5.06 -13.25 9.96
CA MET A 1 3.85 -12.80 9.25
C MET A 1 4.26 -11.57 8.45
N THR A 2 4.49 -11.73 7.15
CA THR A 2 5.13 -10.72 6.30
C THR A 2 4.03 -10.05 5.48
N LEU A 3 3.84 -8.74 5.66
CA LEU A 3 2.95 -7.96 4.80
C LEU A 3 3.51 -7.99 3.36
N PRO A 4 2.68 -8.13 2.31
CA PRO A 4 3.16 -8.10 0.94
C PRO A 4 3.67 -6.69 0.66
N LYS A 5 5.00 -6.54 0.61
CA LYS A 5 5.69 -5.31 0.26
C LYS A 5 5.70 -5.19 -1.27
N VAL A 6 4.57 -4.79 -1.85
CA VAL A 6 4.46 -4.51 -3.29
C VAL A 6 4.95 -3.09 -3.58
N SER A 7 6.26 -2.96 -3.74
CA SER A 7 6.82 -1.96 -4.64
C SER A 7 7.70 -2.75 -5.60
N ASP A 8 7.08 -3.32 -6.62
CA ASP A 8 7.78 -3.81 -7.80
C ASP A 8 8.43 -2.58 -8.45
N GLY A 9 9.76 -2.57 -8.53
CA GLY A 9 10.56 -1.40 -8.95
C GLY A 9 10.43 -1.00 -10.42
N ASP A 10 9.38 -1.43 -11.11
CA ASP A 10 9.20 -1.33 -12.57
C ASP A 10 7.96 -0.49 -12.95
N PHE A 11 7.62 0.51 -12.12
CA PHE A 11 6.59 1.48 -12.47
C PHE A 11 7.15 2.54 -13.42
N ASN A 12 6.84 2.42 -14.71
CA ASN A 12 7.20 3.44 -15.70
C ASN A 12 6.25 4.64 -15.61
N GLN A 13 6.74 5.82 -16.02
CA GLN A 13 5.96 7.07 -16.00
C GLN A 13 4.64 6.90 -16.78
N GLY A 14 3.53 7.29 -16.15
CA GLY A 14 2.19 7.22 -16.73
C GLY A 14 1.46 5.89 -16.56
N GLN A 15 2.08 4.90 -15.90
CA GLN A 15 1.40 3.65 -15.54
C GLN A 15 0.66 3.79 -14.21
N THR A 16 -0.50 3.14 -14.14
CA THR A 16 -1.30 2.99 -12.91
C THR A 16 -1.61 1.51 -12.74
N GLN A 17 -1.30 0.96 -11.57
CA GLN A 17 -1.63 -0.42 -11.23
C GLN A 17 -2.55 -0.43 -10.02
N SER A 18 -3.67 -1.13 -10.15
CA SER A 18 -4.59 -1.39 -9.05
C SER A 18 -4.28 -2.76 -8.46
N TYR A 19 -4.17 -2.83 -7.13
CA TYR A 19 -4.03 -4.08 -6.39
C TYR A 19 -5.26 -4.25 -5.49
N ALA A 20 -6.04 -5.30 -5.75
CA ALA A 20 -7.15 -5.66 -4.87
C ALA A 20 -6.60 -6.46 -3.69
N ILE A 21 -6.84 -5.97 -2.47
CA ILE A 21 -6.52 -6.68 -1.23
C ILE A 21 -7.76 -6.74 -0.34
N THR A 22 -7.92 -7.85 0.37
CA THR A 22 -8.94 -8.00 1.39
C THR A 22 -8.29 -7.83 2.75
N LEU A 23 -8.69 -6.79 3.48
CA LEU A 23 -8.23 -6.56 4.85
C LEU A 23 -9.11 -7.32 5.84
N LYS A 24 -8.49 -7.78 6.93
CA LYS A 24 -9.23 -8.31 8.08
C LYS A 24 -9.55 -7.14 9.02
N LEU A 25 -10.40 -7.38 10.02
CA LEU A 25 -10.66 -6.42 11.08
C LEU A 25 -9.33 -6.00 11.74
N GLY A 26 -9.11 -4.69 11.89
CA GLY A 26 -7.88 -4.18 12.52
C GLY A 26 -7.46 -2.78 12.05
N ASN A 27 -6.33 -2.35 12.57
CA ASN A 27 -5.73 -1.05 12.26
C ASN A 27 -4.52 -1.26 11.35
N TYR A 28 -4.47 -0.49 10.26
CA TYR A 28 -3.46 -0.57 9.22
C TYR A 28 -2.87 0.82 8.95
N VAL A 29 -1.70 0.84 8.31
CA VAL A 29 -1.08 2.07 7.80
C VAL A 29 -0.80 1.85 6.32
N PHE A 30 -1.32 2.75 5.49
CA PHE A 30 -0.96 2.83 4.09
C PHE A 30 0.18 3.82 3.92
N SER A 31 1.33 3.33 3.44
CA SER A 31 2.56 4.09 3.29
C SER A 31 3.13 3.93 1.88
N CYS A 32 3.56 5.02 1.26
CA CYS A 32 4.29 5.00 -0.01
C CYS A 32 5.79 5.08 0.27
N LEU A 33 6.55 4.05 -0.12
CA LEU A 33 8.00 4.00 0.14
C LEU A 33 8.84 4.73 -0.93
N LEU A 34 8.27 4.99 -2.11
CA LEU A 34 8.97 5.60 -3.25
C LEU A 34 8.87 7.13 -3.30
N ASN A 35 7.84 7.72 -2.68
CA ASN A 35 7.71 9.16 -2.47
C ASN A 35 7.19 9.33 -1.04
N LEU A 36 7.92 10.04 -0.19
CA LEU A 36 7.58 10.24 1.22
C LEU A 36 6.31 11.10 1.35
N THR A 37 5.16 10.51 1.05
CA THR A 37 3.85 10.99 1.45
C THR A 37 3.62 10.65 2.92
N PRO A 38 2.77 11.41 3.64
CA PRO A 38 2.40 11.06 5.00
C PRO A 38 1.83 9.64 5.09
N ASP A 39 2.04 9.00 6.23
CA ASP A 39 1.37 7.75 6.55
C ASP A 39 -0.13 7.98 6.72
N TYR A 40 -0.95 7.14 6.09
CA TYR A 40 -2.41 7.22 6.18
C TYR A 40 -2.93 6.05 7.05
N PRO A 41 -3.44 6.31 8.27
CA PRO A 41 -4.03 5.27 9.09
C PRO A 41 -5.37 4.83 8.52
N VAL A 42 -5.62 3.53 8.52
CA VAL A 42 -6.86 2.90 8.04
C VAL A 42 -7.39 1.96 9.13
N SER A 43 -8.62 2.20 9.59
CA SER A 43 -9.32 1.33 10.54
C SER A 43 -10.39 0.52 9.81
N VAL A 44 -10.29 -0.80 9.88
CA VAL A 44 -11.27 -1.74 9.31
C VAL A 44 -12.10 -2.32 10.45
N GLN A 45 -13.39 -2.02 10.43
CA GLN A 45 -14.39 -2.39 11.44
C GLN A 45 -15.50 -3.23 10.84
#